data_AF-A0A661PVR2-F1
#
_entry.id   AF-A0A661PVR2-F1
#
_cell.length_a   1.000
_cell.length_b   1.000
_cell.length_c   1.000
_cell.angle_alpha   90.00
_cell.angle_beta   90.00
_cell.angle_gamma   90.00
#
_symmetry.space_group_name_H-M   'P 1'
#
loop_
_entity.id
_entity.type
_entity.pdbx_description
1 polymer ?
#
loop_
_entity_poly.entity_id
_entity_poly.type
_entity_poly.pdbx_seq_one_letter_code
_entity_poly.pdbx_strand_id
1 'polypeptide(L)'
;PFDMPEAESELTAGFHTEYSGMGFSFFFLAEYANMFTVCSIATVLFLGGWKGIPLPLGDYTGIFWFMLKVYSLLFVMIWVRWTYPRVRFDQLMTFCWKYLIPFALVNLLITAVLVKLL
;
A
#
# COMPACT_ATOMS: atom_id res chain seq x y z
N PRO A 1 -4.63 -8.89 -1.18
CA PRO A 1 -4.70 -10.16 -1.95
C PRO A 1 -3.34 -10.85 -2.23
N PHE A 2 -2.21 -10.15 -2.00
CA PHE A 2 -0.86 -10.62 -2.34
C PHE A 2 -0.09 -11.10 -1.10
N ASP A 3 -0.73 -11.86 -0.21
CA ASP A 3 -0.11 -12.41 1.02
C ASP A 3 0.41 -13.83 0.78
N MET A 4 1.20 -13.97 -0.27
CA MET A 4 1.70 -15.24 -0.77
C MET A 4 2.76 -15.90 0.14
N PRO A 5 3.68 -15.13 0.77
CA PRO A 5 4.64 -15.69 1.72
C PRO A 5 4.00 -16.34 2.96
N GLU A 6 2.72 -16.05 3.23
CA GLU A 6 1.96 -16.69 4.32
C GLU A 6 1.31 -18.02 3.92
N ALA A 7 1.20 -18.35 2.62
CA ALA A 7 0.25 -19.36 2.17
C ALA A 7 0.72 -20.37 1.10
N GLU A 8 1.94 -20.30 0.55
CA GLU A 8 2.37 -21.28 -0.47
C GLU A 8 3.41 -22.30 0.02
N SER A 9 2.90 -23.52 0.26
CA SER A 9 3.41 -24.81 -0.24
C SER A 9 4.83 -25.29 0.08
N GLU A 10 5.63 -24.58 0.86
CA GLU A 10 6.99 -25.00 1.19
C GLU A 10 7.17 -25.10 2.72
N LEU A 11 6.57 -26.14 3.30
CA LEU A 11 6.81 -26.68 4.66
C LEU A 11 6.79 -25.66 5.83
N THR A 12 5.65 -25.64 6.55
CA THR A 12 5.39 -24.97 7.85
C THR A 12 5.57 -23.45 7.85
N ALA A 13 4.45 -22.71 7.93
CA ALA A 13 4.36 -21.25 8.04
C ALA A 13 5.58 -20.59 8.73
N GLY A 14 6.62 -20.25 7.95
CA GLY A 14 8.00 -20.11 8.45
C GLY A 14 8.12 -19.23 9.68
N PHE A 15 7.77 -17.95 9.57
CA PHE A 15 7.85 -17.04 10.73
C PHE A 15 6.79 -17.28 11.81
N HIS A 16 5.73 -18.04 11.52
CA HIS A 16 4.73 -18.46 12.49
C HIS A 16 5.17 -19.69 13.30
N THR A 17 6.05 -20.55 12.75
CA THR A 17 6.47 -21.81 13.37
C THR A 17 7.93 -21.79 13.85
N GLU A 18 8.79 -20.97 13.25
CA GLU A 18 10.23 -20.93 13.55
C GLU A 18 10.61 -19.91 14.63
N TYR A 19 9.79 -18.87 14.85
CA TYR A 19 10.11 -17.80 15.78
C TYR A 19 9.34 -17.89 17.09
N SER A 20 10.06 -17.64 18.20
CA SER A 20 9.47 -17.39 19.53
C SER A 20 8.51 -16.19 19.49
N GLY A 21 7.56 -16.12 20.43
CA GLY A 21 6.50 -15.11 20.47
C GLY A 21 6.98 -13.65 20.36
N MET A 22 8.19 -13.32 20.82
CA MET A 22 8.76 -11.98 20.65
C MET A 22 9.20 -11.71 19.20
N GLY A 23 9.86 -12.68 18.56
CA GLY A 23 10.25 -12.60 17.14
C GLY A 23 9.04 -12.51 16.23
N PHE A 24 8.04 -13.37 16.47
CA PHE A 24 6.74 -13.32 15.80
C PHE A 24 6.10 -11.94 15.90
N SER A 25 6.05 -11.36 17.11
CA SER A 25 5.45 -10.04 17.35
C SER A 25 6.13 -8.93 16.56
N PHE A 26 7.46 -8.96 16.42
CA PHE A 26 8.18 -7.97 15.61
C PHE A 26 7.92 -8.11 14.11
N PHE A 27 7.74 -9.33 13.58
CA PHE A 27 7.37 -9.52 12.19
C PHE A 27 6.00 -8.93 11.87
N PHE A 28 4.99 -9.21 12.71
CA PHE A 28 3.65 -8.63 12.54
C PHE A 28 3.66 -7.11 12.71
N LEU A 29 4.36 -6.60 13.73
CA LEU A 29 4.49 -5.17 13.94
C LEU A 29 5.12 -4.49 12.72
N ALA A 30 6.17 -5.09 12.14
CA ALA A 30 6.84 -4.57 10.97
C ALA A 30 5.94 -4.58 9.72
N GLU A 31 5.14 -5.62 9.51
CA GLU A 31 4.18 -5.67 8.40
C GLU A 31 3.13 -4.57 8.52
N TYR A 32 2.49 -4.43 9.69
CA TYR A 32 1.50 -3.39 9.92
C TYR A 32 2.11 -1.98 9.88
N ALA A 33 3.34 -1.80 10.38
CA ALA A 33 4.05 -0.53 10.29
C ALA A 33 4.40 -0.18 8.83
N ASN A 34 4.78 -1.17 8.01
CA ASN A 34 5.01 -0.97 6.58
C ASN A 34 3.71 -0.61 5.86
N MET A 35 2.59 -1.27 6.15
CA MET A 35 1.28 -0.91 5.59
C MET A 35 0.92 0.55 5.89
N PHE A 36 1.12 0.99 7.13
CA PHE A 36 0.88 2.38 7.54
C PHE A 36 1.81 3.36 6.80
N THR A 37 3.09 3.00 6.67
CA THR A 37 4.11 3.84 6.00
C THR A 37 3.80 4.00 4.51
N VAL A 38 3.43 2.92 3.82
CA VAL A 38 3.06 2.96 2.39
C VAL A 38 1.80 3.81 2.17
N CYS A 39 0.78 3.68 3.02
CA CYS A 39 -0.42 4.52 2.96
C CYS A 39 -0.10 6.00 3.23
N SER A 40 0.84 6.28 4.14
CA SER A 40 1.31 7.63 4.42
C SER A 40 2.01 8.24 3.21
N ILE A 41 2.93 7.52 2.56
CA ILE A 41 3.62 7.96 1.34
C ILE A 41 2.63 8.20 0.21
N ALA A 42 1.68 7.29 -0.01
CA ALA A 42 0.65 7.44 -1.03
C ALA A 42 -0.24 8.67 -0.79
N THR A 43 -0.57 8.96 0.48
CA THR A 43 -1.35 10.14 0.86
C THR A 43 -0.62 11.45 0.53
N VAL A 44 0.68 11.51 0.81
CA VAL A 44 1.50 12.69 0.51
C VAL A 44 1.66 12.89 -1.00
N LEU A 45 2.00 11.83 -1.73
CA LEU A 45 2.32 11.93 -3.16
C LEU A 45 1.09 12.15 -4.05
N PHE A 46 -0.01 11.46 -3.78
CA PHE A 46 -1.16 11.43 -4.71
C PHE A 46 -2.38 12.19 -4.19
N LEU A 47 -2.65 12.16 -2.88
CA LEU A 47 -3.88 12.72 -2.29
C LEU A 47 -3.70 14.13 -1.70
N GLY A 48 -2.56 14.76 -1.94
CA GLY A 48 -2.29 16.15 -1.53
C GLY A 48 -2.00 16.32 -0.03
N GLY A 49 -1.59 15.25 0.67
CA GLY A 49 -1.11 15.30 2.06
C GLY A 49 -2.06 16.04 3.01
N TRP A 50 -1.56 17.12 3.60
CA TRP A 50 -2.28 17.99 4.56
C TRP A 50 -3.33 18.92 3.96
N LYS A 51 -3.44 19.02 2.63
CA LYS A 51 -4.42 19.90 1.99
C LYS A 51 -5.82 19.31 2.10
N GLY A 52 -6.75 20.07 2.67
CA GLY A 52 -8.16 19.71 2.78
C GLY A 52 -9.03 20.96 2.91
N ILE A 53 -10.35 20.76 2.93
CA ILE A 53 -11.31 21.86 3.11
C ILE A 53 -11.06 22.49 4.48
N PRO A 54 -10.99 23.83 4.60
CA PRO A 54 -10.82 24.48 5.88
C PRO A 54 -12.05 24.19 6.76
N LEU A 55 -11.86 23.32 7.75
CA LEU A 55 -12.85 23.03 8.77
C LEU A 55 -12.68 24.01 9.94
N PRO A 56 -13.72 24.26 10.75
CA PRO A 56 -13.63 25.10 11.95
C PRO A 56 -12.89 24.40 13.11
N LEU A 57 -11.72 23.78 12.83
CA LEU A 57 -10.85 23.10 13.80
C LEU A 57 -9.49 23.80 14.01
N GLY A 58 -9.27 24.98 13.42
CA GLY A 58 -8.02 25.73 13.55
C GLY A 58 -6.82 25.04 12.88
N ASP A 59 -5.63 25.16 13.49
CA ASP A 59 -4.36 24.62 12.95
C ASP A 59 -4.31 23.07 12.88
N TYR A 60 -5.22 22.39 13.58
CA TYR A 60 -5.31 20.91 13.56
C TYR A 60 -6.05 20.35 12.33
N THR A 61 -6.59 21.22 11.47
CA THR A 61 -7.28 20.80 10.24
C THR A 61 -6.38 19.97 9.34
N GLY A 62 -5.10 20.33 9.20
CA GLY A 62 -4.14 19.61 8.36
C GLY A 62 -3.88 18.18 8.85
N ILE A 63 -3.62 18.00 10.16
CA ILE A 63 -3.29 16.66 10.70
C ILE A 63 -4.50 15.73 10.63
N PHE A 64 -5.70 16.27 10.85
CA PHE A 64 -6.94 15.52 10.74
C PHE A 64 -7.16 15.00 9.32
N TRP A 65 -7.00 15.85 8.31
CA TRP A 65 -7.14 15.43 6.91
C TRP A 65 -6.09 14.43 6.48
N PHE A 66 -4.85 14.57 6.95
CA PHE A 66 -3.80 13.59 6.70
C PHE A 66 -4.18 12.22 7.29
N MET A 67 -4.51 12.17 8.58
CA MET A 67 -4.91 10.93 9.25
C MET A 67 -6.14 10.30 8.61
N LEU A 68 -7.17 11.09 8.29
CA LEU A 68 -8.39 10.60 7.64
C LEU A 68 -8.07 9.93 6.29
N LYS A 69 -7.22 10.55 5.46
CA LYS A 69 -6.80 9.95 4.19
C LYS A 69 -6.00 8.66 4.39
N VAL A 70 -5.05 8.64 5.34
CA VAL A 70 -4.28 7.44 5.66
C VAL A 70 -5.19 6.30 6.13
N TYR A 71 -6.12 6.57 7.06
CA TYR A 71 -7.09 5.57 7.52
C TYR A 71 -8.02 5.11 6.42
N SER A 72 -8.43 5.99 5.49
CA SER A 72 -9.23 5.60 4.34
C SER A 72 -8.47 4.63 3.41
N LEU A 73 -7.18 4.86 3.17
CA LEU A 73 -6.35 3.94 2.38
C LEU A 73 -6.11 2.61 3.10
N LEU A 74 -5.89 2.63 4.42
CA LEU A 74 -5.79 1.41 5.22
C LEU A 74 -7.09 0.61 5.17
N PHE A 75 -8.24 1.29 5.26
CA PHE A 75 -9.54 0.66 5.11
C PHE A 75 -9.68 0.00 3.74
N VAL A 76 -9.30 0.68 2.66
CA VAL A 76 -9.31 0.10 1.30
C VAL A 76 -8.38 -1.11 1.22
N MET A 77 -7.17 -1.05 1.77
CA MET A 77 -6.22 -2.17 1.77
C MET A 77 -6.78 -3.40 2.49
N ILE A 78 -7.38 -3.22 3.67
CA ILE A 78 -7.99 -4.32 4.43
C ILE A 78 -9.22 -4.85 3.70
N TRP A 79 -10.05 -3.97 3.14
CA TRP A 79 -11.23 -4.37 2.37
C TRP A 79 -10.86 -5.19 1.14
N VAL A 80 -9.80 -4.80 0.42
CA VAL A 80 -9.25 -5.56 -0.71
C VAL A 80 -8.67 -6.91 -0.26
N ARG A 81 -8.03 -6.97 0.92
CA ARG A 81 -7.53 -8.23 1.51
C ARG A 81 -8.68 -9.23 1.76
N TRP A 82 -9.86 -8.77 2.14
CA TRP A 82 -11.02 -9.62 2.39
C TRP A 82 -11.87 -9.93 1.15
N THR A 83 -11.90 -9.02 0.16
CA THR A 83 -12.77 -9.18 -1.02
C THR A 83 -12.19 -10.10 -2.09
N TYR A 84 -10.88 -10.07 -2.30
CA TYR A 84 -10.25 -10.77 -3.41
C TYR A 84 -9.69 -12.14 -3.00
N PRO A 85 -9.90 -13.18 -3.83
CA PRO A 85 -9.23 -14.46 -3.64
C PRO A 85 -7.71 -14.29 -3.80
N ARG A 86 -6.95 -15.14 -3.12
CA ARG A 86 -5.48 -15.16 -3.23
C ARG A 86 -5.09 -15.55 -4.67
N VAL A 87 -4.16 -14.80 -5.26
CA VAL A 87 -3.62 -15.06 -6.60
C VAL A 87 -2.34 -15.88 -6.54
N ARG A 88 -2.00 -16.60 -7.61
CA ARG A 88 -0.74 -17.36 -7.72
C ARG A 88 0.46 -16.44 -8.02
N PHE A 89 1.67 -16.83 -7.60
CA PHE A 89 2.91 -16.06 -7.79
C PHE A 89 3.17 -15.77 -9.27
N ASP A 90 3.02 -16.77 -10.13
CA ASP A 90 3.21 -16.63 -11.58
C ASP A 90 2.28 -15.58 -12.20
N GLN A 91 1.03 -15.51 -11.70
CA GLN A 91 0.03 -14.56 -12.18
C GLN A 91 0.35 -13.15 -11.67
N LEU A 92 0.80 -13.02 -10.42
CA LEU A 92 1.27 -11.77 -9.85
C LEU A 92 2.48 -11.23 -10.63
N MET A 93 3.48 -12.08 -10.89
CA MET A 93 4.66 -11.69 -11.64
C MET A 93 4.32 -11.29 -13.07
N THR A 94 3.40 -12.02 -13.71
CA THR A 94 2.89 -11.64 -15.03
C THR A 94 2.18 -10.29 -14.99
N PHE A 95 1.37 -10.02 -13.96
CA PHE A 95 0.68 -8.75 -13.77
C PHE A 95 1.67 -7.57 -13.60
N CYS A 96 2.65 -7.73 -12.71
CA CYS A 96 3.65 -6.70 -12.44
C CYS A 96 4.51 -6.40 -13.67
N TRP A 97 5.05 -7.44 -14.32
CA TRP A 97 6.01 -7.27 -15.40
C TRP A 97 5.37 -6.92 -16.74
N LYS A 98 4.24 -7.55 -17.09
CA LYS A 98 3.62 -7.33 -18.42
C LYS A 98 2.63 -6.17 -18.44
N TYR A 99 2.04 -5.80 -17.30
CA TYR A 99 1.01 -4.77 -17.27
C TYR A 99 1.47 -3.51 -16.52
N LEU A 100 1.92 -3.62 -15.27
CA LEU A 100 2.24 -2.44 -14.46
C LEU A 100 3.46 -1.67 -14.99
N ILE A 101 4.56 -2.35 -15.36
CA ILE A 101 5.77 -1.68 -15.85
C ILE A 101 5.51 -0.92 -17.17
N PRO A 102 4.92 -1.54 -18.21
CA PRO A 102 4.64 -0.82 -19.46
C PRO A 102 3.68 0.35 -19.25
N PHE A 103 2.66 0.18 -18.39
CA PHE A 103 1.71 1.25 -18.11
C PHE A 103 2.35 2.44 -17.39
N ALA A 104 3.24 2.17 -16.42
CA ALA A 104 4.00 3.22 -15.73
C ALA A 104 4.91 3.99 -16.70
N LEU A 105 5.58 3.30 -17.63
CA LEU A 105 6.41 3.94 -18.66
C LEU A 105 5.59 4.82 -19.60
N VAL A 106 4.43 4.34 -20.06
CA VAL A 106 3.53 5.13 -20.90
C VAL A 106 3.05 6.38 -20.16
N ASN A 107 2.63 6.25 -18.90
CA ASN A 107 2.20 7.39 -18.09
C ASN A 107 3.33 8.42 -17.90
N LEU A 108 4.56 7.96 -17.69
CA LEU A 108 5.74 8.82 -17.58
C LEU A 108 5.99 9.60 -18.89
N LEU A 109 5.97 8.92 -20.03
CA LEU A 109 6.17 9.55 -21.33
C LEU A 109 5.08 10.60 -21.63
N ILE A 110 3.82 10.28 -21.36
CA ILE A 110 2.70 11.21 -21.53
C ILE A 110 2.89 12.44 -20.64
N THR A 111 3.21 12.24 -19.36
CA THR A 111 3.44 13.35 -18.42
C THR A 111 4.61 14.22 -18.87
N ALA A 112 5.71 13.62 -19.37
CA ALA A 112 6.87 14.36 -19.87
C ALA A 112 6.54 15.22 -21.10
N VAL A 113 5.72 14.70 -22.03
CA VAL A 113 5.28 15.45 -23.21
C VAL A 113 4.33 16.58 -22.80
N LEU A 114 3.37 16.31 -21.92
CA LEU A 114 2.43 17.33 -21.43
C LEU A 114 3.14 18.49 -20.74
N VAL A 115 4.10 18.21 -19.85
CA VAL A 115 4.88 19.26 -19.16
C VAL A 115 5.76 20.06 -20.10
N LYS A 116 6.20 19.49 -21.24
CA LYS A 116 6.97 20.22 -22.24
C LYS A 116 6.09 21.10 -23.15
N LEU A 117 4.85 20.70 -23.38
CA LEU A 117 3.94 21.36 -24.32
C LEU A 117 3.14 22.49 -23.64
N LEU A 118 2.86 22.34 -22.34
CA LEU A 118 2.15 23.29 -21.48
C LEU A 118 3.15 24.25 -20.81
#